data_AF-A0A5C4MWG2-F1
#
_entry.id   AF-A0A5C4MWG2-F1
#
_cell.length_a   1.000
_cell.length_b   1.000
_cell.length_c   1.000
_cell.angle_alpha   90.00
_cell.angle_beta   90.00
_cell.angle_gamma   90.00
#
_symmetry.space_group_name_H-M   'P 1'
#
loop_
_entity.id
_entity.type
_entity.pdbx_description
1 polymer ?
#
loop_
_entity_poly.entity_id
_entity_poly.type
_entity_poly.pdbx_seq_one_letter_code
_entity_poly.pdbx_strand_id
1 'polypeptide(L)'
;MKLALIVTLGLLATPVLAQTTDDDTRANALITPMLQELAPGYHGQVLAACVVAHATSDEKTTMANAAGPSTEIGAIITAVINRPETVGCVEATLKQ
;
A
#
# COMPACT_ATOMS: atom_id res chain seq x y z
N MET A 1 13.43 54.23 1.03
CA MET A 1 12.00 54.07 0.66
C MET A 1 11.88 52.82 -0.20
N LYS A 2 10.86 51.97 0.04
CA LYS A 2 10.57 50.65 -0.59
C LYS A 2 11.50 49.53 -0.11
N LEU A 3 11.08 48.30 0.20
CA LEU A 3 9.88 47.48 -0.05
C LEU A 3 9.56 46.71 1.26
N ALA A 4 8.37 46.71 1.87
CA ALA A 4 7.14 46.01 1.48
C ALA A 4 7.35 44.67 0.75
N LEU A 5 7.26 43.53 1.46
CA LEU A 5 6.38 42.44 1.01
C LEU A 5 6.15 41.41 2.12
N ILE A 6 4.89 41.34 2.54
CA ILE A 6 4.26 40.26 3.28
C ILE A 6 4.38 38.98 2.42
N VAL A 7 5.06 37.96 2.93
CA VAL A 7 4.98 36.60 2.37
C VAL A 7 4.23 35.73 3.38
N THR A 8 2.91 35.92 3.41
CA THR A 8 1.96 34.89 3.84
C THR A 8 1.79 33.93 2.67
N LEU A 9 2.69 32.96 2.53
CA LEU A 9 2.50 31.84 1.60
C LEU A 9 2.78 30.52 2.30
N GLY A 10 1.72 29.72 2.45
CA GLY A 10 1.82 28.28 2.22
C GLY A 10 1.82 27.34 3.43
N LEU A 11 0.92 27.52 4.41
CA LEU A 11 0.58 26.44 5.35
C LEU A 11 -0.53 25.52 4.79
N LEU A 12 -0.37 25.04 3.54
CA LEU A 12 -1.32 24.13 2.86
C LEU A 12 -0.63 22.89 2.27
N ALA A 13 0.39 22.39 2.95
CA ALA A 13 0.93 21.05 2.74
C ALA A 13 0.76 20.36 4.10
N THR A 14 0.04 19.25 4.31
CA THR A 14 -0.15 18.06 3.46
C THR A 14 -1.23 17.16 4.10
N PRO A 15 -2.41 16.96 3.49
CA PRO A 15 -3.25 15.80 3.83
C PRO A 15 -2.82 14.53 3.07
N VAL A 16 -2.14 14.66 1.93
CA VAL A 16 -1.81 13.54 1.03
C VAL A 16 -0.88 12.50 1.67
N LEU A 17 0.09 12.91 2.48
CA LEU A 17 1.05 11.96 3.10
C LEU A 17 0.46 11.16 4.26
N ALA A 18 -0.57 11.68 4.95
CA ALA A 18 -1.24 10.95 6.02
C ALA A 18 -2.24 9.91 5.46
N GLN A 19 -2.85 10.20 4.31
CA GLN A 19 -3.76 9.29 3.63
C GLN A 19 -3.03 8.04 3.14
N THR A 20 -1.80 8.18 2.62
CA THR A 20 -1.03 7.02 2.14
C THR A 20 -0.68 6.04 3.25
N THR A 21 -0.38 6.52 4.46
CA THR A 21 -0.05 5.63 5.59
C THR A 21 -1.27 4.91 6.17
N ASP A 22 -2.44 5.57 6.17
CA ASP A 22 -3.69 4.97 6.62
C ASP A 22 -4.21 3.95 5.59
N ASP A 23 -4.17 4.30 4.31
CA ASP A 23 -4.53 3.41 3.20
C ASP A 23 -3.65 2.16 3.18
N ASP A 24 -2.33 2.29 3.40
CA ASP A 24 -1.41 1.15 3.50
C ASP A 24 -1.80 0.21 4.65
N THR A 25 -2.15 0.77 5.81
CA THR A 25 -2.56 -0.02 6.99
C THR A 25 -3.87 -0.74 6.74
N ARG A 26 -4.86 -0.06 6.15
CA ARG A 26 -6.18 -0.63 5.85
C ARG A 26 -6.10 -1.67 4.73
N ALA A 27 -5.35 -1.40 3.67
CA ALA A 27 -5.08 -2.36 2.60
C ALA A 27 -4.39 -3.61 3.17
N ASN A 28 -3.37 -3.44 4.01
CA ASN A 28 -2.67 -4.57 4.63
C ASN A 28 -3.62 -5.40 5.51
N ALA A 29 -4.45 -4.75 6.32
CA ALA A 29 -5.43 -5.42 7.18
C ALA A 29 -6.46 -6.23 6.39
N LEU A 30 -6.86 -5.75 5.21
CA LEU A 30 -7.77 -6.45 4.32
C LEU A 30 -7.13 -7.67 3.66
N ILE A 31 -5.94 -7.50 3.07
CA ILE A 31 -5.35 -8.54 2.21
C ILE A 31 -4.62 -9.62 2.99
N THR A 32 -4.11 -9.31 4.19
CA THR A 32 -3.40 -10.28 5.03
C THR A 32 -4.21 -11.56 5.25
N PRO A 33 -5.47 -11.55 5.72
CA PRO A 33 -6.23 -12.78 5.90
C PRO A 33 -6.43 -13.56 4.59
N MET A 34 -6.63 -12.88 3.46
CA MET A 34 -6.75 -13.54 2.14
C MET A 34 -5.46 -14.29 1.77
N LEU A 35 -4.30 -13.68 2.01
CA LEU A 35 -3.00 -14.27 1.71
C LEU A 35 -2.60 -15.34 2.72
N GLN A 36 -3.07 -15.25 3.97
CA GLN A 36 -2.90 -16.30 4.98
C GLN A 36 -3.65 -17.59 4.65
N GLU A 37 -4.79 -17.49 3.96
CA GLU A 37 -5.52 -18.68 3.47
C GLU A 37 -4.73 -19.41 2.37
N LEU A 38 -3.97 -18.68 1.55
CA LEU A 38 -3.15 -19.24 0.47
C LEU A 38 -1.79 -19.74 0.96
N ALA A 39 -1.14 -18.96 1.83
CA ALA A 39 0.19 -19.21 2.36
C ALA A 39 0.20 -18.91 3.87
N PRO A 40 -0.08 -19.90 4.73
CA PRO A 40 -0.24 -19.66 6.15
C PRO A 40 1.08 -19.28 6.84
N GLY A 41 0.95 -18.51 7.92
CA GLY A 41 2.06 -18.13 8.78
C GLY A 41 2.92 -17.01 8.20
N TYR A 42 4.24 -17.14 8.37
CA TYR A 42 5.20 -16.09 7.99
C TYR A 42 5.14 -15.73 6.49
N HIS A 43 4.94 -16.72 5.62
CA HIS A 43 4.96 -16.52 4.17
C HIS A 43 3.81 -15.60 3.72
N GLY A 44 2.60 -15.77 4.26
CA GLY A 44 1.47 -14.90 3.98
C GLY A 44 1.66 -13.47 4.48
N GLN A 45 2.37 -13.28 5.60
CA GLN A 45 2.69 -11.95 6.13
C GLN A 45 3.68 -11.22 5.21
N VAL A 46 4.71 -11.94 4.74
CA VAL A 46 5.68 -11.40 3.77
C VAL A 46 5.00 -11.04 2.45
N LEU A 47 4.11 -11.90 1.94
CA LEU A 47 3.34 -11.61 0.72
C LEU A 47 2.49 -10.36 0.90
N ALA A 48 1.75 -10.22 2.00
CA ALA A 48 0.91 -9.04 2.25
C ALA A 48 1.75 -7.76 2.33
N ALA A 49 2.85 -7.78 3.07
CA ALA A 49 3.75 -6.64 3.20
C ALA A 49 4.35 -6.22 1.85
N CYS A 50 4.84 -7.17 1.04
CA CYS A 50 5.40 -6.87 -0.27
C CYS A 50 4.34 -6.37 -1.26
N VAL A 51 3.11 -6.89 -1.20
CA VAL A 51 2.01 -6.37 -2.03
C VAL A 51 1.69 -4.92 -1.68
N VAL A 52 1.56 -4.58 -0.40
CA VAL A 52 1.30 -3.18 -0.01
C VAL A 52 2.50 -2.28 -0.34
N ALA A 53 3.73 -2.76 -0.19
CA ALA A 53 4.92 -1.96 -0.52
C ALA A 53 5.00 -1.59 -2.01
N HIS A 54 4.55 -2.49 -2.90
CA HIS A 54 4.69 -2.35 -4.36
C HIS A 54 3.37 -2.07 -5.11
N ALA A 55 2.25 -1.97 -4.39
CA ALA A 55 1.00 -1.48 -4.95
C ALA A 55 1.11 0.02 -5.27
N THR A 56 0.49 0.43 -6.37
CA THR A 56 0.33 1.85 -6.71
C THR A 56 -0.64 2.53 -5.74
N SER A 57 -0.66 3.87 -5.73
CA SER A 57 -1.58 4.62 -4.86
C SER A 57 -3.05 4.25 -5.13
N ASP A 58 -3.44 4.11 -6.40
CA ASP A 58 -4.84 3.79 -6.76
C ASP A 58 -5.22 2.37 -6.32
N GLU A 59 -4.29 1.41 -6.44
CA GLU A 59 -4.49 0.03 -5.97
C GLU A 59 -4.62 -0.02 -4.44
N LYS A 60 -3.78 0.73 -3.73
CA LYS A 60 -3.85 0.87 -2.26
C LYS A 60 -5.17 1.47 -1.82
N THR A 61 -5.59 2.57 -2.44
CA THR A 61 -6.87 3.22 -2.12
C THR A 61 -8.05 2.31 -2.47
N THR A 62 -7.98 1.53 -3.55
CA THR A 62 -9.01 0.54 -3.90
C THR A 62 -9.08 -0.58 -2.86
N MET A 63 -7.94 -1.14 -2.45
CA MET A 63 -7.86 -2.14 -1.39
C MET A 63 -8.33 -1.58 -0.04
N ALA A 64 -7.89 -0.38 0.34
CA ALA A 64 -8.22 0.24 1.63
C ALA A 64 -9.72 0.55 1.77
N ASN A 65 -10.39 0.92 0.68
CA ASN A 65 -11.81 1.28 0.68
C ASN A 65 -12.75 0.13 0.30
N ALA A 66 -12.22 -1.05 0.01
CA ALA A 66 -13.07 -2.21 -0.23
C ALA A 66 -13.83 -2.59 1.05
N ALA A 67 -15.10 -2.96 0.88
CA ALA A 67 -15.95 -3.42 1.98
C ALA A 67 -15.53 -4.80 2.54
N GLY A 68 -14.69 -5.52 1.81
CA GLY A 68 -14.20 -6.85 2.17
C GLY A 68 -13.50 -7.54 0.99
N PRO A 69 -13.06 -8.80 1.18
CA PRO A 69 -12.47 -9.60 0.11
C PRO A 69 -13.43 -9.74 -1.08
N SER A 70 -12.91 -9.54 -2.28
CA SER A 70 -13.69 -9.65 -3.52
C SER A 70 -12.81 -10.12 -4.68
N THR A 71 -13.43 -10.52 -5.79
CA THR A 71 -12.71 -10.90 -7.02
C THR A 71 -11.87 -9.74 -7.57
N GLU A 72 -12.34 -8.51 -7.44
CA GLU A 72 -11.60 -7.31 -7.85
C GLU A 72 -10.32 -7.15 -7.03
N ILE A 73 -10.42 -7.27 -5.69
CA ILE A 73 -9.25 -7.22 -4.81
C ILE A 73 -8.29 -8.37 -5.09
N GLY A 74 -8.81 -9.58 -5.32
CA GLY A 74 -8.00 -10.73 -5.74
C GLY A 74 -7.25 -10.49 -7.05
N ALA A 75 -7.87 -9.83 -8.02
CA ALA A 75 -7.22 -9.47 -9.28
C ALA A 75 -6.11 -8.43 -9.08
N ILE A 76 -6.34 -7.41 -8.24
CA ILE A 76 -5.32 -6.42 -7.87
C ILE A 76 -4.13 -7.10 -7.19
N ILE A 77 -4.37 -7.89 -6.15
CA ILE A 77 -3.32 -8.63 -5.44
C ILE A 77 -2.52 -9.49 -6.42
N THR A 78 -3.19 -10.23 -7.30
CA THR A 78 -2.54 -11.07 -8.31
C THR A 78 -1.70 -10.25 -9.28
N ALA A 79 -2.22 -9.10 -9.74
CA ALA A 79 -1.48 -8.21 -10.63
C ALA A 79 -0.22 -7.66 -9.95
N VAL A 80 -0.31 -7.27 -8.67
CA VAL A 80 0.82 -6.75 -7.89
C VAL A 80 1.86 -7.85 -7.60
N ILE A 81 1.43 -9.05 -7.21
CA ILE A 81 2.34 -10.20 -6.94
C ILE A 81 3.16 -10.56 -8.18
N ASN A 82 2.57 -10.51 -9.36
CA ASN A 82 3.26 -10.86 -10.61
C ASN A 82 4.26 -9.80 -11.08
N ARG A 83 4.40 -8.67 -10.37
CA ARG A 83 5.40 -7.65 -10.71
C ARG A 83 6.80 -8.11 -10.28
N PRO A 84 7.83 -7.89 -11.12
CA PRO A 84 9.21 -8.29 -10.80
C PRO A 84 9.71 -7.75 -9.45
N GLU A 85 9.36 -6.50 -9.11
CA GLU A 85 9.74 -5.87 -7.84
C GLU A 85 9.10 -6.53 -6.62
N THR A 86 7.83 -6.95 -6.73
CA THR A 86 7.12 -7.65 -5.65
C THR A 86 7.71 -9.04 -5.44
N VAL A 87 7.98 -9.77 -6.53
CA VAL A 87 8.68 -11.07 -6.45
C VAL A 87 10.05 -10.90 -5.80
N GLY A 88 10.81 -9.88 -6.21
CA GLY A 88 12.10 -9.55 -5.61
C GLY A 88 12.02 -9.25 -4.11
N CYS A 89 11.01 -8.51 -3.67
CA CYS A 89 10.75 -8.25 -2.25
C CYS A 89 10.50 -9.55 -1.46
N VAL A 90 9.65 -10.43 -1.98
CA VAL A 90 9.31 -11.71 -1.34
C VAL A 90 10.56 -12.59 -1.23
N GLU A 91 11.29 -12.76 -2.33
CA GLU A 91 12.51 -13.56 -2.33
C GLU A 91 13.58 -13.01 -1.39
N ALA A 92 13.80 -11.69 -1.39
CA ALA A 92 14.78 -11.05 -0.54
C ALA A 92 14.42 -11.18 0.95
N THR A 93 13.12 -11.19 1.27
CA THR A 93 12.64 -11.29 2.65
C THR A 93 12.68 -12.74 3.15
N LEU A 94 12.30 -13.71 2.32
CA LEU A 94 12.31 -15.13 2.70
C LEU A 94 13.73 -15.75 2.79
N LYS A 95 14.74 -15.10 2.21
CA LYS A 95 16.15 -15.53 2.29
C LYS A 95 16.87 -15.03 3.56
N GLN A 96 16.22 -14.18 4.37
CA GLN A 96 16.74 -13.67 5.65
C GLN A 96 16.39 -14.62 6.78
#